data_AF-A0A963BRD7-F1
#
_entry.id   AF-A0A963BRD7-F1
#
_cell.length_a   1.000
_cell.length_b   1.000
_cell.length_c   1.000
_cell.angle_alpha   90.00
_cell.angle_beta   90.00
_cell.angle_gamma   90.00
#
_symmetry.space_group_name_H-M   'P 1'
#
loop_
_entity.id
_entity.type
_entity.pdbx_description
1 polymer ?
#
loop_
_entity_poly.entity_id
_entity_poly.type
_entity_poly.pdbx_seq_one_letter_code
_entity_poly.pdbx_strand_id
1 'polypeptide(L)'
;MDETTDAPMSGAFPLAGGLGSVVRIPVPGSGNLAVELTAKGWTPAGGSSSTLFIQDPTGQRHLRLDYGFNKRTNSVNYHWNQQKMNPSAPGAQFPVTNHQPAGKGGEWLYKGAKAYRAAGRLMIVTGVALDVVSIVVATRPLHQAVKVVSGWGGAWLGCKLIGAGGAVAGTAIEPGLGTAIGAGVGCFAGGLGGYFGASWAAGHLYDWVEGTYFSPLPEVALPAQ
;
A
#
# COMPACT_ATOMS: atom_id res chain seq x y z
N MET A 1 -23.44 -14.14 30.53
CA MET A 1 -22.99 -14.87 29.32
C MET A 1 -21.70 -14.19 28.91
N ASP A 2 -20.63 -14.98 28.86
CA ASP A 2 -19.27 -14.48 28.69
C ASP A 2 -19.12 -13.95 27.25
N GLU A 3 -19.13 -12.63 27.11
CA GLU A 3 -19.04 -11.92 25.83
C GLU A 3 -17.56 -11.79 25.43
N THR A 4 -16.84 -12.91 25.42
CA THR A 4 -15.57 -13.02 24.68
C THR A 4 -15.93 -13.11 23.20
N THR A 5 -16.37 -11.97 22.69
CA THR A 5 -16.63 -11.72 21.28
C THR A 5 -15.35 -12.00 20.51
N ASP A 6 -15.30 -13.18 19.90
CA ASP A 6 -14.41 -13.47 18.78
C ASP A 6 -14.60 -12.35 17.76
N ALA A 7 -13.74 -11.33 17.82
CA ALA A 7 -13.75 -10.27 16.83
C ALA A 7 -13.69 -10.97 15.46
N PRO A 8 -14.67 -10.75 14.57
CA PRO A 8 -14.75 -11.50 13.34
C PRO A 8 -13.42 -11.38 12.61
N MET A 9 -12.93 -12.53 12.15
CA MET A 9 -11.70 -12.66 11.37
C MET A 9 -11.66 -11.55 10.31
N SER A 10 -10.75 -10.60 10.46
CA SER A 10 -10.68 -9.40 9.62
C SER A 10 -9.48 -9.47 8.69
N GLY A 11 -9.72 -9.18 7.41
CA GLY A 11 -8.69 -9.02 6.39
C GLY A 11 -7.84 -7.76 6.56
N ALA A 12 -8.16 -6.88 7.52
CA ALA A 12 -7.51 -5.58 7.70
C ALA A 12 -5.98 -5.67 7.74
N PHE A 13 -5.42 -6.56 8.56
CA PHE A 13 -3.97 -6.65 8.73
C PHE A 13 -3.28 -7.22 7.48
N PRO A 14 -3.70 -8.36 6.91
CA PRO A 14 -3.12 -8.83 5.66
C PRO A 14 -3.30 -7.83 4.50
N LEU A 15 -4.47 -7.20 4.38
CA LEU A 15 -4.72 -6.21 3.34
C LEU A 15 -3.79 -5.00 3.49
N ALA A 16 -3.75 -4.35 4.66
CA ALA A 16 -2.86 -3.24 4.94
C ALA A 16 -1.38 -3.61 4.77
N GLY A 17 -1.02 -4.81 5.24
CA GLY A 17 0.28 -5.44 5.04
C GLY A 17 0.66 -5.54 3.57
N GLY A 18 -0.28 -5.85 2.69
CA GLY A 18 -0.03 -6.07 1.28
C GLY A 18 -0.15 -4.84 0.37
N LEU A 19 -0.88 -3.79 0.78
CA LEU A 19 -1.19 -2.64 -0.07
C LEU A 19 0.04 -1.95 -0.68
N GLY A 20 1.13 -1.82 0.07
CA GLY A 20 2.36 -1.19 -0.42
C GLY A 20 3.01 -1.93 -1.61
N SER A 21 2.60 -3.16 -1.89
CA SER A 21 3.08 -3.93 -3.06
C SER A 21 2.39 -3.56 -4.38
N VAL A 22 1.26 -2.85 -4.33
CA VAL A 22 0.44 -2.48 -5.50
C VAL A 22 0.06 -1.00 -5.55
N VAL A 23 0.04 -0.32 -4.39
CA VAL A 23 -0.32 1.09 -4.31
C VAL A 23 0.84 1.96 -4.75
N ARG A 24 0.53 2.94 -5.60
CA ARG A 24 1.42 4.05 -5.93
C ARG A 24 1.40 5.06 -4.80
N ILE A 25 2.47 5.11 -4.00
CA ILE A 25 2.58 5.99 -2.83
C ILE A 25 3.22 7.31 -3.27
N PRO A 26 2.50 8.45 -3.27
CA PRO A 26 3.04 9.72 -3.74
C PRO A 26 4.27 10.15 -2.92
N VAL A 27 5.21 10.85 -3.56
CA VAL A 27 6.28 11.59 -2.89
C VAL A 27 5.94 13.08 -3.02
N PRO A 28 5.33 13.71 -2.01
CA PRO A 28 4.96 15.13 -2.07
C PRO A 28 6.15 16.03 -2.41
N GLY A 29 5.87 17.11 -3.14
CA GLY A 29 6.88 18.09 -3.52
C GLY A 29 7.87 17.63 -4.59
N SER A 30 7.72 16.45 -5.19
CA SER A 30 8.68 15.88 -6.15
C SER A 30 8.28 16.01 -7.63
N GLY A 31 7.25 16.79 -7.97
CA GLY A 31 6.77 16.88 -9.35
C GLY A 31 6.04 15.62 -9.84
N ASN A 32 5.17 15.07 -8.98
CA ASN A 32 4.34 13.86 -9.21
C ASN A 32 5.06 12.52 -9.18
N LEU A 33 6.24 12.39 -8.54
CA LEU A 33 6.84 11.07 -8.34
C LEU A 33 6.10 10.27 -7.27
N ALA A 34 6.26 8.95 -7.35
CA ALA A 34 5.74 8.02 -6.37
C ALA A 34 6.66 6.82 -6.19
N VAL A 35 6.64 6.25 -4.99
CA VAL A 35 7.30 4.98 -4.66
C VAL A 35 6.44 3.83 -5.18
N GLU A 36 7.05 2.95 -5.96
CA GLU A 36 6.44 1.75 -6.54
C GLU A 36 7.45 0.59 -6.56
N LEU A 37 6.96 -0.65 -6.47
CA LEU A 37 7.80 -1.86 -6.59
C LEU A 37 7.86 -2.42 -8.01
N THR A 38 7.15 -1.78 -8.95
CA THR A 38 7.00 -2.24 -10.33
C THR A 38 7.36 -1.12 -11.29
N ALA A 39 8.14 -1.41 -12.32
CA ALA A 39 8.34 -0.46 -13.42
C ALA A 39 7.00 -0.16 -14.10
N LYS A 40 6.77 1.09 -14.46
CA LYS A 40 5.73 1.48 -15.42
C LYS A 40 6.34 1.49 -16.84
N GLY A 41 5.53 1.12 -17.83
CA GLY A 41 5.96 1.02 -19.23
C GLY A 41 6.68 -0.29 -19.58
N TRP A 42 7.53 -0.24 -20.60
CA TRP A 42 8.18 -1.43 -21.16
C TRP A 42 9.15 -2.09 -20.14
N THR A 43 8.98 -3.39 -19.97
CA THR A 43 9.90 -4.26 -19.22
C THR A 43 10.53 -5.23 -20.22
N PRO A 44 11.86 -5.41 -20.22
CA PRO A 44 12.51 -6.39 -21.09
C PRO A 44 11.94 -7.79 -20.88
N ALA A 45 12.01 -8.65 -21.90
CA ALA A 45 11.59 -10.05 -21.78
C ALA A 45 12.36 -10.82 -20.69
N GLY A 46 13.60 -10.40 -20.40
CA GLY A 46 14.41 -10.91 -19.27
C GLY A 46 14.08 -10.29 -17.90
N GLY A 47 13.03 -9.48 -17.82
CA GLY A 47 12.65 -8.72 -16.63
C GLY A 47 13.47 -7.44 -16.42
N SER A 48 13.12 -6.70 -15.37
CA SER A 48 13.97 -5.62 -14.83
C SER A 48 14.79 -6.20 -13.69
N SER A 49 16.08 -5.92 -13.64
CA SER A 49 16.87 -6.21 -12.43
C SER A 49 16.57 -5.25 -11.28
N SER A 50 15.68 -4.28 -11.49
CA SER A 50 15.22 -3.29 -10.53
C SER A 50 14.00 -3.76 -9.73
N THR A 51 13.95 -3.45 -8.44
CA THR A 51 12.86 -3.87 -7.53
C THR A 51 12.10 -2.73 -6.88
N LEU A 52 12.64 -1.53 -6.90
CA LEU A 52 12.08 -0.33 -6.31
C LEU A 52 12.28 0.85 -7.26
N PHE A 53 11.23 1.65 -7.40
CA PHE A 53 11.15 2.77 -8.32
C PHE A 53 10.59 3.99 -7.62
N ILE A 54 11.19 5.14 -7.89
CA ILE A 54 10.60 6.45 -7.68
C ILE A 54 10.38 7.04 -9.06
N GLN A 55 9.13 7.02 -9.52
CA GLN A 55 8.78 7.29 -10.92
C GLN A 55 7.48 8.07 -11.06
N ASP A 56 7.35 8.76 -12.19
CA ASP A 56 6.16 9.51 -12.55
C ASP A 56 5.03 8.57 -13.04
N PRO A 57 3.81 9.09 -13.33
CA PRO A 57 2.73 8.28 -13.86
C PRO A 57 2.96 7.76 -15.29
N THR A 58 3.83 8.41 -16.06
CA THR A 58 4.14 8.06 -17.46
C THR A 58 5.13 6.90 -17.56
N GLY A 59 5.77 6.55 -16.44
CA GLY A 59 6.85 5.57 -16.37
C GLY A 59 8.20 6.13 -16.77
N GLN A 60 8.34 7.46 -16.87
CA GLN A 60 9.66 8.08 -16.81
C GLN A 60 10.21 7.86 -15.40
N ARG A 61 11.34 7.16 -15.35
CA ARG A 61 11.97 6.67 -14.12
C ARG A 61 12.93 7.72 -13.62
N HIS A 62 12.79 8.16 -12.38
CA HIS A 62 13.66 9.20 -11.82
C HIS A 62 14.71 8.62 -10.88
N LEU A 63 14.35 7.61 -10.09
CA LEU A 63 15.30 6.84 -9.30
C LEU A 63 14.86 5.37 -9.28
N ARG A 64 15.81 4.44 -9.41
CA ARG A 64 15.55 3.01 -9.26
C ARG A 64 16.69 2.32 -8.54
N LEU A 65 16.35 1.29 -7.78
CA LEU A 65 17.30 0.43 -7.09
C LEU A 65 17.51 -0.84 -7.90
N ASP A 66 18.71 -1.00 -8.45
CA ASP A 66 19.10 -2.04 -9.39
C ASP A 66 20.07 -3.03 -8.72
N TYR A 67 20.07 -4.28 -9.19
CA TYR A 67 21.16 -5.23 -8.98
C TYR A 67 21.76 -5.60 -10.33
N GLY A 68 23.07 -5.43 -10.51
CA GLY A 68 23.72 -5.76 -11.77
C GLY A 68 25.07 -5.09 -11.93
N PHE A 69 25.60 -5.14 -13.16
CA PHE A 69 26.89 -4.53 -13.49
C PHE A 69 26.84 -3.01 -13.33
N ASN A 70 27.73 -2.48 -12.49
CA ASN A 70 27.88 -1.07 -12.21
C ASN A 70 29.12 -0.53 -12.93
N LYS A 71 28.89 0.38 -13.88
CA LYS A 71 29.95 0.97 -14.72
C LYS A 71 30.91 1.87 -13.94
N ARG A 72 30.52 2.41 -12.78
CA ARG A 72 31.39 3.25 -11.95
C ARG A 72 32.41 2.45 -11.17
N THR A 73 31.98 1.29 -10.65
CA THR A 73 32.83 0.43 -9.82
C THR A 73 33.43 -0.73 -10.59
N ASN A 74 33.08 -0.88 -11.86
CA ASN A 74 33.49 -1.99 -12.73
C ASN A 74 33.20 -3.37 -12.10
N SER A 75 32.05 -3.51 -11.42
CA SER A 75 31.70 -4.69 -10.64
C SER A 75 30.18 -4.90 -10.57
N VAL A 76 29.73 -6.11 -10.24
CA VAL A 76 28.30 -6.41 -10.01
C VAL A 76 27.94 -6.04 -8.58
N ASN A 77 27.00 -5.10 -8.39
CA ASN A 77 26.55 -4.68 -7.06
C ASN A 77 25.11 -4.13 -7.08
N TYR A 78 24.59 -3.88 -5.87
CA TYR A 78 23.39 -3.07 -5.66
C TYR A 78 23.73 -1.60 -5.84
N HIS A 79 23.01 -0.93 -6.73
CA HIS A 79 23.25 0.48 -7.01
C HIS A 79 21.98 1.23 -7.38
N TRP A 80 21.99 2.51 -7.07
CA TRP A 80 20.98 3.43 -7.51
C TRP A 80 21.25 3.86 -8.94
N ASN A 81 20.20 3.93 -9.73
CA ASN A 81 20.25 4.38 -11.11
C ASN A 81 19.30 5.56 -11.28
N GLN A 82 19.81 6.62 -11.88
CA GLN A 82 19.13 7.89 -12.07
C GLN A 82 19.28 8.28 -13.53
N GLN A 83 18.21 8.14 -14.29
CA GLN A 83 18.15 8.52 -15.70
C GLN A 83 17.10 9.62 -15.86
N LYS A 84 17.39 10.63 -16.69
CA LYS A 84 16.42 11.69 -17.06
C LYS A 84 15.71 12.32 -15.84
N MET A 85 16.49 12.88 -14.90
CA MET A 85 15.90 13.88 -14.02
C MET A 85 15.48 15.05 -14.89
N ASN A 86 14.18 15.39 -14.90
CA ASN A 86 13.74 16.66 -15.45
C ASN A 86 14.36 17.78 -14.59
N PRO A 87 15.30 18.59 -15.10
CA PRO A 87 15.93 19.66 -14.32
C PRO A 87 14.92 20.72 -13.86
N SER A 88 13.73 20.73 -14.47
CA SER A 88 12.63 21.67 -14.22
C SER A 88 11.57 21.15 -13.25
N ALA A 89 11.67 19.91 -12.75
CA ALA A 89 10.72 19.36 -11.78
C ALA A 89 11.06 19.88 -10.36
N PRO A 90 10.17 20.65 -9.71
CA PRO A 90 10.37 21.04 -8.31
C PRO A 90 10.50 19.79 -7.44
N GLY A 91 11.58 19.71 -6.64
CA GLY A 91 11.85 18.70 -5.61
C GLY A 91 12.25 17.30 -6.06
N ALA A 92 12.66 17.11 -7.32
CA ALA A 92 13.38 15.91 -7.73
C ALA A 92 14.91 16.14 -7.62
N GLN A 93 15.45 16.10 -6.40
CA GLN A 93 16.91 16.10 -6.16
C GLN A 93 17.24 15.04 -5.10
N PHE A 94 17.03 13.77 -5.43
CA PHE A 94 17.76 12.73 -4.71
C PHE A 94 19.26 13.02 -4.96
N PRO A 95 20.09 13.24 -3.93
CA PRO A 95 21.54 13.50 -4.06
C PRO A 95 22.25 12.18 -4.34
N VAL A 96 21.68 11.39 -5.24
CA VAL A 96 22.08 10.05 -5.60
C VAL A 96 22.55 10.13 -7.04
N THR A 97 23.82 9.85 -7.26
CA THR A 97 24.35 9.93 -8.61
C THR A 97 24.01 8.67 -9.38
N ASN A 98 23.88 8.79 -10.71
CA ASN A 98 23.60 7.63 -11.54
C ASN A 98 24.68 6.53 -11.40
N HIS A 99 24.30 5.29 -11.10
CA HIS A 99 25.18 4.16 -10.75
C HIS A 99 25.92 4.27 -9.41
N GLN A 100 25.42 5.08 -8.47
CA GLN A 100 25.96 5.14 -7.12
C GLN A 100 25.73 3.81 -6.37
N PRO A 101 26.77 3.18 -5.80
CA PRO A 101 26.61 2.00 -4.95
C PRO A 101 25.64 2.26 -3.80
N ALA A 102 24.73 1.34 -3.56
CA ALA A 102 23.66 1.51 -2.56
C ALA A 102 24.04 1.00 -1.16
N GLY A 103 25.19 0.35 -1.03
CA GLY A 103 25.69 -0.20 0.23
C GLY A 103 24.78 -1.30 0.82
N LYS A 104 25.01 -1.62 2.11
CA LYS A 104 24.23 -2.65 2.83
C LYS A 104 22.75 -2.30 2.99
N GLY A 105 22.44 -1.02 3.21
CA GLY A 105 21.06 -0.54 3.33
C GLY A 105 20.29 -0.73 2.03
N GLY A 106 20.88 -0.37 0.89
CA GLY A 106 20.30 -0.61 -0.42
C GLY A 106 20.17 -2.09 -0.78
N GLU A 107 21.14 -2.93 -0.42
CA GLU A 107 21.01 -4.38 -0.58
C GLU A 107 19.80 -4.93 0.20
N TRP A 108 19.67 -4.56 1.48
CA TRP A 108 18.56 -4.99 2.31
C TRP A 108 17.23 -4.51 1.74
N LEU A 109 17.14 -3.24 1.36
CA LEU A 109 15.94 -2.66 0.75
C LEU A 109 15.60 -3.36 -0.57
N TYR A 110 16.59 -3.67 -1.41
CA TYR A 110 16.37 -4.38 -2.67
C TYR A 110 15.76 -5.77 -2.43
N LYS A 111 16.36 -6.55 -1.53
CA LYS A 111 15.92 -7.91 -1.18
C LYS A 111 14.53 -7.87 -0.53
N GLY A 112 14.34 -6.94 0.40
CA GLY A 112 13.07 -6.69 1.06
C GLY A 112 11.97 -6.31 0.07
N ALA A 113 12.19 -5.32 -0.79
CA ALA A 113 11.26 -4.91 -1.83
C ALA A 113 10.88 -6.06 -2.78
N LYS A 114 11.86 -6.89 -3.18
CA LYS A 114 11.62 -8.05 -4.03
C LYS A 114 10.72 -9.08 -3.35
N ALA A 115 11.02 -9.44 -2.11
CA ALA A 115 10.20 -10.37 -1.33
C ALA A 115 8.80 -9.81 -1.07
N TYR A 116 8.73 -8.54 -0.65
CA TYR A 116 7.51 -7.83 -0.33
C TYR A 116 6.57 -7.69 -1.53
N ARG A 117 7.10 -7.55 -2.75
CA ARG A 117 6.27 -7.49 -3.96
C ARG A 117 5.44 -8.76 -4.18
N ALA A 118 6.01 -9.94 -3.90
CA ALA A 118 5.30 -11.21 -4.03
C ALA A 118 4.44 -11.49 -2.79
N ALA A 119 5.04 -11.39 -1.60
CA ALA A 119 4.36 -11.64 -0.33
C ALA A 119 3.19 -10.68 -0.10
N GLY A 120 3.35 -9.40 -0.44
CA GLY A 120 2.30 -8.40 -0.28
C GLY A 120 1.07 -8.67 -1.14
N ARG A 121 1.24 -9.19 -2.36
CA ARG A 121 0.11 -9.60 -3.21
C ARG A 121 -0.63 -10.79 -2.61
N LEU A 122 0.11 -11.76 -2.09
CA LEU A 122 -0.49 -12.88 -1.37
C LEU A 122 -1.27 -12.38 -0.14
N MET A 123 -0.70 -11.45 0.62
CA MET A 123 -1.36 -10.85 1.79
C MET A 123 -2.64 -10.10 1.43
N ILE A 124 -2.71 -9.42 0.27
CA ILE A 124 -3.96 -8.83 -0.24
C ILE A 124 -5.01 -9.93 -0.50
N VAL A 125 -4.63 -11.00 -1.21
CA VAL A 125 -5.56 -12.11 -1.51
C VAL A 125 -6.06 -12.75 -0.22
N THR A 126 -5.17 -13.01 0.73
CA THR A 126 -5.53 -13.51 2.06
C THR A 126 -6.48 -12.54 2.77
N GLY A 127 -6.18 -11.25 2.79
CA GLY A 127 -7.04 -10.24 3.40
C GLY A 127 -8.45 -10.24 2.82
N VAL A 128 -8.56 -10.20 1.49
CA VAL A 128 -9.85 -10.27 0.79
C VAL A 128 -10.61 -11.57 1.12
N ALA A 129 -9.92 -12.71 1.16
CA ALA A 129 -10.57 -13.98 1.50
C ALA A 129 -11.11 -14.00 2.94
N LEU A 130 -10.33 -13.52 3.91
CA LEU A 130 -10.76 -13.39 5.30
C LEU A 130 -11.97 -12.46 5.41
N ASP A 131 -11.96 -11.34 4.68
CA ASP A 131 -13.08 -10.40 4.67
C ASP A 131 -14.35 -11.00 4.06
N VAL A 132 -14.25 -11.78 2.98
CA VAL A 132 -15.40 -12.51 2.41
C VAL A 132 -15.97 -13.52 3.40
N VAL A 133 -15.09 -14.29 4.07
CA VAL A 133 -15.52 -15.20 5.15
C VAL A 133 -16.23 -14.42 6.24
N SER A 134 -15.69 -13.27 6.65
CA SER A 134 -16.28 -12.40 7.67
C SER A 134 -17.70 -11.94 7.31
N ILE A 135 -17.96 -11.67 6.03
CA ILE A 135 -19.29 -11.26 5.54
C ILE A 135 -20.27 -12.43 5.57
N VAL A 136 -19.83 -13.62 5.13
CA VAL A 136 -20.68 -14.82 5.05
C VAL A 136 -21.12 -15.30 6.43
N VAL A 137 -20.23 -15.23 7.41
CA VAL A 137 -20.53 -15.71 8.78
C VAL A 137 -21.17 -14.63 9.67
N ALA A 138 -21.28 -13.39 9.20
CA ALA A 138 -21.86 -12.31 9.99
C ALA A 138 -23.37 -12.43 10.13
N THR A 139 -23.89 -12.17 11.32
CA THR A 139 -25.34 -12.10 11.58
C THR A 139 -26.03 -11.02 10.75
N ARG A 140 -25.32 -9.93 10.41
CA ARG A 140 -25.79 -8.84 9.54
C ARG A 140 -24.85 -8.71 8.33
N PRO A 141 -24.99 -9.56 7.30
CA PRO A 141 -24.04 -9.63 6.18
C PRO A 141 -23.88 -8.30 5.43
N LEU A 142 -24.99 -7.55 5.23
CA LEU A 142 -24.95 -6.26 4.54
C LEU A 142 -24.20 -5.19 5.33
N HIS A 143 -24.42 -5.12 6.65
CA HIS A 143 -23.68 -4.21 7.54
C HIS A 143 -22.18 -4.52 7.49
N GLN A 144 -21.81 -5.80 7.60
CA GLN A 144 -20.42 -6.22 7.54
C GLN A 144 -19.79 -5.95 6.17
N ALA A 145 -20.52 -6.19 5.07
CA ALA A 145 -20.04 -5.90 3.72
C ALA A 145 -19.75 -4.41 3.52
N VAL A 146 -20.61 -3.53 4.03
CA VAL A 146 -20.38 -2.08 4.00
C VAL A 146 -19.12 -1.71 4.77
N LYS A 147 -18.93 -2.25 5.97
CA LYS A 147 -17.71 -2.02 6.77
C LYS A 147 -16.45 -2.46 6.02
N VAL A 148 -16.45 -3.67 5.45
CA VAL A 148 -15.31 -4.23 4.70
C VAL A 148 -14.96 -3.37 3.50
N VAL A 149 -15.93 -3.04 2.64
CA VAL A 149 -15.69 -2.25 1.43
C VAL A 149 -15.19 -0.85 1.77
N SER A 150 -15.81 -0.21 2.78
CA SER A 150 -15.31 1.06 3.30
C SER A 150 -13.91 0.92 3.89
N GLY A 151 -13.62 -0.17 4.59
CA GLY A 151 -12.30 -0.51 5.11
C GLY A 151 -11.25 -0.61 4.00
N TRP A 152 -11.54 -1.26 2.88
CA TRP A 152 -10.63 -1.34 1.73
C TRP A 152 -10.33 0.04 1.16
N GLY A 153 -11.37 0.86 0.96
CA GLY A 153 -11.23 2.23 0.48
C GLY A 153 -10.42 3.10 1.44
N GLY A 154 -10.71 3.00 2.74
CA GLY A 154 -10.00 3.69 3.80
C GLY A 154 -8.54 3.26 3.88
N ALA A 155 -8.25 1.96 3.76
CA ALA A 155 -6.89 1.43 3.76
C ALA A 155 -6.08 1.92 2.57
N TRP A 156 -6.67 1.91 1.37
CA TRP A 156 -6.02 2.43 0.18
C TRP A 156 -5.69 3.93 0.32
N LEU A 157 -6.67 4.72 0.79
CA LEU A 157 -6.50 6.16 0.98
C LEU A 157 -5.47 6.45 2.08
N GLY A 158 -5.58 5.77 3.22
CA GLY A 158 -4.66 5.90 4.34
C GLY A 158 -3.24 5.50 3.95
N CYS A 159 -3.06 4.41 3.20
CA CYS A 159 -1.75 4.03 2.67
C CYS A 159 -1.13 5.14 1.81
N LYS A 160 -1.92 5.79 0.94
CA LYS A 160 -1.44 6.89 0.12
C LYS A 160 -1.10 8.14 0.94
N LEU A 161 -1.98 8.56 1.84
CA LEU A 161 -1.82 9.81 2.59
C LEU A 161 -0.70 9.71 3.62
N ILE A 162 -0.73 8.68 4.47
CA ILE A 162 0.29 8.48 5.51
C ILE A 162 1.58 7.95 4.88
N GLY A 163 1.51 7.13 3.83
CA GLY A 163 2.68 6.76 3.05
C GLY A 163 3.35 7.96 2.40
N ALA A 164 2.58 8.92 1.86
CA ALA A 164 3.14 10.18 1.36
C ALA A 164 3.81 11.00 2.47
N GLY A 165 3.19 11.10 3.65
CA GLY A 165 3.80 11.74 4.82
C GLY A 165 5.09 11.04 5.26
N GLY A 166 5.08 9.71 5.30
CA GLY A 166 6.26 8.89 5.59
C GLY A 166 7.36 9.06 4.54
N ALA A 167 7.01 9.19 3.26
CA ALA A 167 7.95 9.48 2.19
C ALA A 167 8.62 10.85 2.38
N VAL A 168 7.87 11.89 2.77
CA VAL A 168 8.42 13.21 3.10
C VAL A 168 9.38 13.12 4.27
N ALA A 169 8.94 12.53 5.39
CA ALA A 169 9.76 12.38 6.58
C ALA A 169 11.05 11.57 6.30
N GLY A 170 10.92 10.47 5.57
CA GLY A 170 12.05 9.65 5.16
C GLY A 170 13.00 10.37 4.20
N THR A 171 12.48 11.19 3.29
CA THR A 171 13.29 12.03 2.40
C THR A 171 14.11 13.06 3.18
N ALA A 172 13.54 13.64 4.25
CA ALA A 172 14.24 14.60 5.09
C ALA A 172 15.41 13.97 5.88
N ILE A 173 15.35 12.67 6.16
CA ILE A 173 16.43 11.92 6.83
C ILE A 173 17.48 11.47 5.80
N GLU A 174 17.06 10.72 4.78
CA GLU A 174 17.92 10.21 3.72
C GLU A 174 17.13 10.13 2.40
N PRO A 175 17.38 11.04 1.46
CA PRO A 175 16.66 11.00 0.18
C PRO A 175 17.01 9.73 -0.60
N GLY A 176 15.98 9.03 -1.07
CA GLY A 176 16.11 7.75 -1.78
C GLY A 176 15.77 6.59 -0.86
N LEU A 177 16.73 6.13 -0.05
CA LEU A 177 16.53 5.01 0.87
C LEU A 177 15.45 5.33 1.91
N GLY A 178 15.60 6.45 2.62
CA GLY A 178 14.65 6.91 3.64
C GLY A 178 13.28 7.18 3.04
N THR A 179 13.21 7.80 1.85
CA THR A 179 11.96 8.02 1.11
C THR A 179 11.17 6.73 0.91
N ALA A 180 11.84 5.66 0.45
CA ALA A 180 11.19 4.39 0.17
C ALA A 180 10.77 3.63 1.44
N ILE A 181 11.62 3.61 2.46
CA ILE A 181 11.31 2.98 3.75
C ILE A 181 10.16 3.72 4.43
N GLY A 182 10.24 5.05 4.50
CA GLY A 182 9.20 5.89 5.08
C GLY A 182 7.87 5.75 4.35
N ALA A 183 7.88 5.69 3.02
CA ALA A 183 6.68 5.42 2.22
C ALA A 183 6.05 4.06 2.59
N GLY A 184 6.85 2.99 2.66
CA GLY A 184 6.36 1.65 3.00
C GLY A 184 5.78 1.57 4.41
N VAL A 185 6.51 2.07 5.41
CA VAL A 185 6.05 2.07 6.81
C VAL A 185 4.80 2.93 6.98
N GLY A 186 4.80 4.13 6.41
CA GLY A 186 3.65 5.03 6.43
C GLY A 186 2.44 4.41 5.72
N CYS A 187 2.66 3.71 4.59
CA CYS A 187 1.59 3.03 3.88
C CYS A 187 0.97 1.91 4.72
N PHE A 188 1.77 1.11 5.41
CA PHE A 188 1.28 0.07 6.30
C PHE A 188 0.45 0.65 7.45
N ALA A 189 1.00 1.63 8.19
CA ALA A 189 0.33 2.26 9.31
C ALA A 189 -0.96 2.98 8.88
N GLY A 190 -0.89 3.74 7.78
CA GLY A 190 -2.05 4.41 7.20
C GLY A 190 -3.07 3.44 6.64
N GLY A 191 -2.64 2.34 6.04
CA GLY A 191 -3.53 1.28 5.55
C GLY A 191 -4.33 0.65 6.69
N LEU A 192 -3.67 0.34 7.80
CA LEU A 192 -4.32 -0.25 8.97
C LEU A 192 -5.28 0.74 9.64
N GLY A 193 -4.80 1.96 9.91
CA GLY A 193 -5.63 3.01 10.53
C GLY A 193 -6.80 3.43 9.64
N GLY A 194 -6.56 3.53 8.33
CA GLY A 194 -7.58 3.84 7.33
C GLY A 194 -8.65 2.74 7.23
N TYR A 195 -8.24 1.47 7.30
CA TYR A 195 -9.18 0.35 7.31
C TYR A 195 -10.13 0.45 8.50
N PHE A 196 -9.59 0.52 9.71
CA PHE A 196 -10.40 0.52 10.92
C PHE A 196 -11.23 1.79 11.05
N GLY A 197 -10.66 2.96 10.73
CA GLY A 197 -11.37 4.23 10.79
C GLY A 197 -12.55 4.28 9.81
N ALA A 198 -12.36 3.86 8.56
CA ALA A 198 -13.43 3.85 7.57
C ALA A 198 -14.47 2.77 7.86
N SER A 199 -14.05 1.57 8.30
CA SER A 199 -14.96 0.50 8.70
C SER A 199 -15.85 0.93 9.87
N TRP A 200 -15.26 1.58 10.87
CA TRP A 200 -15.99 2.08 12.04
C TRP A 200 -17.01 3.15 11.64
N ALA A 201 -16.59 4.16 10.87
CA ALA A 201 -17.48 5.23 10.42
C ALA A 201 -18.63 4.71 9.56
N ALA A 202 -18.35 3.77 8.65
CA ALA A 202 -19.36 3.17 7.78
C ALA A 202 -20.37 2.31 8.56
N GLY A 203 -19.90 1.55 9.56
CA GLY A 203 -20.78 0.79 10.45
C GLY A 203 -21.76 1.70 11.19
N HIS A 204 -21.25 2.78 11.81
CA HIS A 204 -22.10 3.76 12.49
C HIS A 204 -23.09 4.43 11.56
N LEU A 205 -22.66 4.80 10.35
CA LEU A 205 -23.57 5.38 9.35
C LEU A 205 -24.67 4.39 8.96
N TYR A 206 -24.32 3.13 8.73
CA TYR A 206 -25.28 2.09 8.37
C TYR A 206 -26.32 1.89 9.47
N ASP A 207 -25.88 1.77 10.73
CA ASP A 207 -26.78 1.61 11.88
C ASP A 207 -27.72 2.82 12.03
N TRP A 208 -27.22 4.04 11.80
CA TRP A 208 -28.05 5.24 11.78
C TRP A 208 -29.10 5.20 10.66
N VAL A 209 -28.72 4.82 9.44
CA VAL A 209 -29.67 4.73 8.32
C VAL A 209 -30.74 3.66 8.60
N GLU A 210 -30.33 2.48 9.10
CA GLU A 210 -31.25 1.40 9.44
C GLU A 210 -32.27 1.83 10.50
N GLY A 211 -31.81 2.48 11.58
CA GLY A 211 -32.70 2.93 12.65
C GLY A 211 -33.61 4.10 12.29
N THR A 212 -33.31 4.87 11.24
CA THR A 212 -34.06 6.09 10.89
C THR A 212 -35.01 5.89 9.71
N TYR A 213 -34.61 5.10 8.71
CA TYR A 213 -35.33 5.03 7.43
C TYR A 213 -36.00 3.68 7.17
N PHE A 214 -35.57 2.60 7.83
CA PHE A 214 -36.14 1.28 7.61
C PHE A 214 -37.11 0.93 8.73
N SER A 215 -38.41 0.89 8.42
CA SER A 215 -39.40 0.28 9.31
C SER A 215 -39.26 -1.24 9.23
N PRO A 216 -39.26 -1.97 10.36
CA PRO A 216 -39.34 -3.42 10.35
C PRO A 216 -40.59 -3.85 9.56
N LEU A 217 -40.45 -4.86 8.70
CA LEU A 217 -41.62 -5.45 8.06
C LEU A 217 -42.50 -6.09 9.15
N PRO A 218 -43.84 -5.99 9.06
CA PRO A 218 -44.72 -6.69 9.98
C PRO A 218 -44.42 -8.19 9.93
N GLU A 219 -44.19 -8.81 11.08
CA GLU A 219 -44.08 -10.26 11.17
C GLU A 219 -45.42 -10.88 10.76
N VAL A 220 -45.47 -11.53 9.60
CA VAL A 220 -46.63 -12.32 9.21
C VAL A 220 -46.55 -13.62 9.98
N ALA A 221 -47.46 -13.81 10.95
CA ALA A 221 -47.61 -15.08 11.65
C ALA A 221 -47.83 -16.19 10.60
N LEU A 222 -46.95 -17.20 10.60
CA LEU A 222 -47.19 -18.41 9.81
C LEU A 222 -48.51 -19.03 10.29
N PRO A 223 -49.40 -19.48 9.38
CA PRO A 223 -50.62 -20.16 9.78
C PRO A 223 -50.27 -21.33 10.69
N ALA A 224 -50.97 -21.42 11.82
CA ALA A 224 -50.80 -22.51 12.78
C ALA A 224 -50.94 -23.85 12.04
N GLN A 225 -49.94 -24.72 12.20
CA GLN A 225 -50.00 -26.12 11.75
C GLN A 225 -50.81 -26.96 12.73
#